data_AF-A0A7W7AHH0-F1
#
_entry.id   AF-A0A7W7AHH0-F1
#
_cell.length_a   1.000
_cell.length_b   1.000
_cell.length_c   1.000
_cell.angle_alpha   90.00
_cell.angle_beta   90.00
_cell.angle_gamma   90.00
#
_symmetry.space_group_name_H-M   'P 1'
#
loop_
_entity.id
_entity.type
_entity.pdbx_description
1 polymer ?
#
loop_
_entity_poly.entity_id
_entity_poly.type
_entity_poly.pdbx_seq_one_letter_code
_entity_poly.pdbx_strand_id
1 'polypeptide(L)' 'MTDIVELKFVNSDARPKEAVVHCQRASIAPIMAWYGAYYAGDRYAVFSDGHKLTKDRNGELAA' A
#
# COMPACT_ATOMS: atom_id res chain seq x y z
N MET A 1 12.19 -0.17 -19.12
CA MET A 1 11.11 0.83 -18.93
C MET A 1 10.82 0.90 -17.44
N THR A 2 11.05 2.05 -16.82
CA THR A 2 10.75 2.31 -15.40
C THR A 2 9.30 2.77 -15.28
N ASP A 3 8.37 1.83 -15.13
CA ASP A 3 6.95 2.13 -14.91
C ASP A 3 6.77 2.67 -13.48
N ILE A 4 6.69 3.99 -13.37
CA ILE A 4 6.40 4.69 -12.12
C ILE A 4 4.89 4.70 -11.92
N VAL A 5 4.46 4.28 -10.74
CA VAL A 5 3.06 4.17 -10.34
C VAL A 5 2.80 5.01 -9.11
N GLU A 6 1.56 5.48 -8.98
CA GLU A 6 1.07 6.06 -7.73
C GLU A 6 0.60 4.94 -6.80
N LEU A 7 1.19 4.85 -5.60
CA LEU A 7 0.76 3.95 -4.54
C LEU A 7 0.15 4.77 -3.40
N LYS A 8 -1.16 4.66 -3.22
CA LYS A 8 -1.92 5.38 -2.19
C LYS A 8 -2.34 4.44 -1.06
N PHE A 9 -2.03 4.83 0.17
CA PHE A 9 -2.51 4.20 1.40
C PHE A 9 -3.60 5.07 2.02
N VAL A 10 -4.73 4.45 2.37
CA VAL A 10 -5.82 5.09 3.11
C VAL A 10 -6.05 4.30 4.39
N ASN A 11 -5.58 4.82 5.53
CA ASN A 11 -5.65 4.19 6.83
C ASN A 11 -6.56 5.01 7.77
N SER A 12 -7.65 4.41 8.23
CA SER A 12 -8.66 5.08 9.07
C SER A 12 -8.14 5.41 10.47
N ASP A 13 -7.16 4.62 10.92
CA ASP A 13 -6.64 4.61 12.28
C ASP A 13 -5.34 5.45 12.40
N ALA A 14 -4.64 5.70 11.29
CA ALA A 14 -3.44 6.54 11.24
C ALA A 14 -3.71 8.06 11.13
N ARG A 15 -2.68 8.86 11.49
CA ARG A 15 -2.60 10.30 11.21
C ARG A 15 -1.21 10.63 10.61
N PRO A 16 -1.14 11.17 9.37
CA PRO A 16 -2.26 11.45 8.46
C PRO A 16 -3.00 10.17 8.02
N LYS A 17 -4.27 10.32 7.61
CA LYS A 17 -5.11 9.19 7.14
C LYS A 17 -4.73 8.70 5.75
N GLU A 18 -4.07 9.54 4.96
CA GLU A 18 -3.66 9.23 3.60
C GLU A 18 -2.16 9.45 3.45
N ALA A 19 -1.52 8.52 2.76
CA ALA A 19 -0.13 8.64 2.33
C ALA A 19 -0.02 8.22 0.86
N VAL A 20 0.69 8.99 0.06
CA VAL A 20 0.90 8.73 -1.37
C VAL A 20 2.39 8.63 -1.64
N VAL A 21 2.79 7.59 -2.38
CA VAL A 21 4.17 7.33 -2.77
C VAL A 21 4.22 7.08 -4.27
N HIS A 22 5.11 7.77 -4.98
CA HIS A 22 5.41 7.47 -6.38
C HIS A 22 6.61 6.52 -6.42
N CYS A 23 6.41 5.30 -6.90
CA CYS A 23 7.43 4.26 -6.87
C CYS A 23 7.42 3.43 -8.15
N GLN A 24 8.43 2.60 -8.36
CA GLN A 24 8.39 1.63 -9.45
C GLN A 24 7.38 0.53 -9.11
N ARG A 25 6.68 -0.01 -10.11
CA ARG A 25 5.73 -1.13 -9.91
C ARG A 25 6.36 -2.33 -9.18
N ALA A 26 7.63 -2.61 -9.45
CA ALA A 26 8.39 -3.68 -8.78
C ALA A 26 8.58 -3.44 -7.27
N SER A 27 8.46 -2.21 -6.80
CA SER A 27 8.61 -1.83 -5.39
C SER A 27 7.31 -1.97 -4.58
N ILE A 28 6.15 -2.20 -5.21
CA ILE A 28 4.86 -2.26 -4.50
C ILE A 28 4.88 -3.34 -3.40
N ALA A 29 5.30 -4.56 -3.74
CA ALA A 29 5.30 -5.70 -2.82
C ALA A 29 6.12 -5.44 -1.53
N PRO A 30 7.41 -5.04 -1.59
CA PRO A 30 8.17 -4.74 -0.38
C PRO A 30 7.62 -3.53 0.40
N ILE A 31 7.12 -2.49 -0.28
CA ILE A 31 6.51 -1.34 0.40
C ILE A 31 5.25 -1.77 1.17
N MET A 32 4.39 -2.59 0.56
CA MET A 32 3.19 -3.12 1.22
C MET A 32 3.55 -3.99 2.42
N ALA A 33 4.57 -4.85 2.31
CA ALA A 33 5.02 -5.68 3.42
C ALA A 33 5.49 -4.83 4.62
N TRP A 34 6.28 -3.79 4.38
CA TRP A 34 6.73 -2.88 5.44
C TRP A 34 5.59 -2.06 6.03
N TYR A 35 4.70 -1.54 5.20
CA TYR A 35 3.53 -0.80 5.67
C TYR A 35 2.61 -1.68 6.52
N GLY A 36 2.35 -2.91 6.07
CA GLY A 36 1.52 -3.89 6.78
C GLY A 36 2.11 -4.31 8.12
N ALA A 37 3.44 -4.48 8.20
CA ALA A 37 4.13 -4.75 9.44
C ALA A 37 4.05 -3.58 10.44
N TYR A 38 4.20 -2.34 9.96
CA TYR A 38 4.17 -1.15 10.81
C TYR A 38 2.76 -0.82 11.32
N TYR A 39 1.74 -0.96 10.47
CA TYR A 39 0.33 -0.71 10.79
C TYR A 39 -0.46 -2.01 10.99
N ALA A 40 0.15 -3.01 11.63
CA ALA A 40 -0.49 -4.30 11.86
C ALA A 40 -1.76 -4.15 12.70
N GLY A 41 -2.89 -4.65 12.16
CA GLY A 41 -4.21 -4.57 12.81
C GLY A 41 -5.05 -3.34 12.43
N ASP A 42 -4.46 -2.35 11.75
CA ASP A 42 -5.19 -1.16 11.31
C ASP A 42 -6.14 -1.46 10.16
N ARG A 43 -7.19 -0.65 10.05
CA ARG A 43 -8.14 -0.68 8.93
C ARG A 43 -7.67 0.25 7.83
N TYR A 44 -7.00 -0.33 6.84
CA TYR A 44 -6.52 0.41 5.68
C TYR A 44 -6.77 -0.30 4.35
N ALA A 45 -6.79 0.51 3.29
CA ALA A 45 -6.81 0.09 1.90
C ALA A 45 -5.61 0.66 1.15
N VAL A 46 -5.14 -0.06 0.14
CA VAL A 46 -4.02 0.34 -0.72
C VAL A 46 -4.52 0.40 -2.16
N PHE A 47 -4.07 1.39 -2.93
CA PHE A 47 -4.45 1.60 -4.32
C PHE A 47 -3.19 1.83 -5.17
N SER A 48 -3.12 1.20 -6.35
CA SER A 48 -2.11 1.47 -7.38
C SER A 48 -2.79 2.16 -8.55
N ASP A 49 -2.36 3.36 -8.92
CA ASP A 49 -2.92 4.16 -10.02
C ASP A 49 -4.47 4.26 -9.93
N GLY A 50 -4.98 4.46 -8.71
CA GLY A 50 -6.42 4.49 -8.41
C GLY A 50 -7.12 3.13 -8.32
N HIS A 51 -6.46 2.03 -8.69
CA HIS A 51 -7.00 0.68 -8.58
C HIS A 51 -6.73 0.07 -7.21
N LYS A 52 -7.78 -0.34 -6.51
CA LYS A 52 -7.66 -0.97 -5.19
C LYS A 52 -6.93 -2.30 -5.30
N LEU A 53 -5.88 -2.47 -4.49
CA LEU A 53 -5.13 -3.71 -4.40
C LEU A 53 -5.76 -4.67 -3.39
N THR A 54 -5.71 -5.96 -3.71
CA THR A 54 -6.03 -7.02 -2.75
C THR A 54 -4.83 -7.24 -1.85
N LYS A 55 -5.08 -7.31 -0.55
CA LYS A 55 -4.05 -7.61 0.45
C LYS A 55 -4.47 -8.81 1.28
N ASP A 56 -3.49 -9.56 1.76
CA ASP A 56 -3.74 -10.64 2.70
C ASP A 56 -4.00 -10.09 4.12
N ARG A 57 -4.13 -11.01 5.09
CA ARG A 57 -4.35 -10.63 6.50
C ARG A 57 -3.16 -9.90 7.14
N ASN A 58 -1.96 -10.07 6.59
CA ASN A 58 -0.72 -9.44 7.07
C ASN A 58 -0.49 -8.06 6.42
N GLY A 59 -1.29 -7.71 5.40
CA GLY A 59 -1.11 -6.47 4.65
C GLY A 59 -0.22 -6.60 3.43
N GLU A 60 0.21 -7.82 3.10
CA GLU A 60 1.03 -8.12 1.94
C GLU A 60 0.17 -8.14 0.68
N LEU A 61 0.80 -7.90 -0.47
CA LEU A 61 0.11 -7.97 -1.77
C LEU A 61 -0.35 -9.42 -1.99
N ALA A 62 -1.66 -9.62 -2.09
CA ALA A 62 -2.23 -10.91 -2.42
C ALA A 62 -2.19 -11.13 -3.94
N ALA A 63 -1.96 -12.38 -4.35
CA ALA A 63 -2.02 -12.82 -5.74
C ALA A 63 -3.44 -12.70 -6.33
#